data_AF-A4VAZ4-F1
#
_entry.id   AF-A4VAZ4-F1
#
_cell.length_a   1.000
_cell.length_b   1.000
_cell.length_c   1.000
_cell.angle_alpha   90.00
_cell.angle_beta   90.00
_cell.angle_gamma   90.00
#
_symmetry.space_group_name_H-M   'P 1'
#
loop_
_entity.id
_entity.type
_entity.pdbx_description
1 polymer ?
#
loop_
_entity_poly.entity_id
_entity_poly.type
_entity_poly.pdbx_seq_one_letter_code
_entity_poly.pdbx_strand_id
1 'polypeptide(L)'
;TQVGTSKITLEGHTTLPRNYQPGRTSHIGPYYIKIHEYEDRYLPDADYTISIVANQTMSKEYYKGILLQVRRVTCAGITVIRVEDEPLGTFDVGSSTTSPLITKDCSGRERSAVVHRSRQMKINETLTWHSPGEIQGPLVFRMTIVKTATDYWTEQHSVIMLDS
;
A
#
# COMPACT_ATOMS: atom_id res chain seq x y z
N THR A 1 38.40 4.92 4.55
CA THR A 1 37.20 5.10 5.41
C THR A 1 35.99 5.03 4.50
N GLN A 2 35.27 3.91 4.48
CA GLN A 2 34.16 3.69 3.56
C GLN A 2 32.85 3.82 4.34
N VAL A 3 32.05 4.83 4.00
CA VAL A 3 30.75 5.10 4.63
C VAL A 3 29.74 4.08 4.09
N GLY A 4 29.36 3.13 4.94
CA GLY A 4 28.35 2.13 4.62
C GLY A 4 26.95 2.74 4.66
N THR A 5 26.29 2.79 3.51
CA THR A 5 24.87 3.09 3.40
C THR A 5 24.07 1.93 4.00
N SER A 6 23.62 2.10 5.24
CA SER A 6 22.75 1.12 5.91
C SER A 6 21.38 1.16 5.23
N LYS A 7 21.06 0.12 4.45
CA LYS A 7 19.73 -0.07 3.88
C LYS A 7 18.75 -0.43 5.00
N ILE A 8 17.86 0.50 5.30
CA ILE A 8 16.72 0.29 6.19
C ILE A 8 15.86 -0.81 5.56
N THR A 9 15.55 -1.85 6.31
CA THR A 9 14.74 -2.99 5.86
C THR A 9 13.40 -2.98 6.61
N LEU A 10 12.29 -3.08 5.86
CA LEU A 10 10.93 -3.19 6.39
C LEU A 10 10.61 -4.66 6.66
N GLU A 11 10.17 -5.02 7.87
CA GLU A 11 9.73 -6.37 8.23
C GLU A 11 8.28 -6.41 8.72
N GLY A 12 7.51 -7.42 8.27
CA GLY A 12 6.14 -7.71 8.72
C GLY A 12 5.50 -8.90 7.96
N HIS A 13 4.88 -9.83 8.70
CA HIS A 13 4.25 -11.11 8.29
C HIS A 13 5.21 -12.23 7.85
N THR A 14 5.53 -13.13 8.79
CA THR A 14 6.35 -14.33 8.56
C THR A 14 5.63 -15.47 7.83
N THR A 15 4.34 -15.31 7.50
CA THR A 15 3.62 -16.29 6.68
C THR A 15 3.58 -15.86 5.24
N LEU A 16 4.38 -16.53 4.40
CA LEU A 16 4.28 -16.41 2.95
C LEU A 16 2.83 -16.70 2.51
N PRO A 17 2.27 -15.92 1.56
CA PRO A 17 0.97 -16.26 0.98
C PRO A 17 1.00 -17.69 0.43
N ARG A 18 -0.13 -18.39 0.52
CA ARG A 18 -0.29 -19.82 0.16
C ARG A 18 0.20 -20.21 -1.26
N ASN A 19 0.51 -19.24 -2.11
CA ASN A 19 0.89 -19.41 -3.52
C ASN A 19 2.29 -18.87 -3.86
N TYR A 20 3.18 -18.70 -2.86
CA TYR A 20 4.53 -18.16 -3.09
C TYR A 20 5.32 -19.06 -4.05
N GLN A 21 5.81 -18.49 -5.16
CA GLN A 21 6.75 -19.16 -6.06
C GLN A 21 8.17 -18.65 -5.80
N PRO A 22 9.10 -19.51 -5.35
CA PRO A 22 10.50 -19.14 -5.20
C PRO A 22 11.12 -18.88 -6.58
N GLY A 23 11.78 -17.73 -6.76
CA GLY A 23 12.61 -17.47 -7.95
C GLY A 23 12.52 -16.07 -8.59
N ARG A 24 11.64 -15.17 -8.16
CA ARG A 24 11.67 -13.76 -8.58
C ARG A 24 12.31 -12.90 -7.48
N THR A 25 13.52 -12.43 -7.72
CA THR A 25 14.36 -11.67 -6.79
C THR A 25 14.13 -10.15 -6.79
N SER A 26 13.15 -9.63 -7.56
CA SER A 26 12.72 -8.25 -7.39
C SER A 26 11.52 -8.19 -6.47
N HIS A 27 11.78 -7.94 -5.18
CA HIS A 27 10.74 -7.58 -4.20
C HIS A 27 9.97 -6.32 -4.60
N ILE A 28 10.52 -5.51 -5.50
CA ILE A 28 9.89 -4.31 -6.03
C ILE A 28 9.20 -4.69 -7.34
N GLY A 29 7.87 -4.66 -7.34
CA GLY A 29 7.07 -4.86 -8.54
C GLY A 29 7.00 -3.61 -9.40
N PRO A 30 6.54 -3.70 -10.65
CA PRO A 30 6.31 -2.53 -11.51
C PRO A 30 5.05 -1.77 -11.11
N TYR A 31 4.76 -1.66 -9.81
CA TYR A 31 3.56 -1.02 -9.26
C TYR A 31 3.96 -0.10 -8.13
N TYR A 32 3.34 1.06 -8.05
CA TYR A 32 3.63 2.03 -7.00
C TYR A 32 2.39 2.80 -6.58
N ILE A 33 2.42 3.28 -5.35
CA ILE A 33 1.42 4.17 -4.78
C ILE A 33 1.93 5.60 -4.95
N LYS A 34 1.12 6.46 -5.56
CA LYS A 34 1.38 7.89 -5.66
C LYS A 34 0.42 8.64 -4.73
N ILE A 35 0.97 9.41 -3.81
CA ILE A 35 0.24 10.34 -2.97
C ILE A 35 0.31 11.70 -3.67
N HIS A 36 -0.81 12.36 -3.97
CA HIS A 36 -0.76 13.58 -4.80
C HIS A 36 -0.43 14.85 -4.02
N GLU A 37 -0.66 14.87 -2.71
CA GLU A 37 -0.39 16.00 -1.84
C GLU A 37 0.42 15.52 -0.64
N TYR A 38 1.46 16.29 -0.28
CA TYR A 38 2.26 16.03 0.91
C TYR A 38 2.78 14.58 1.02
N GLU A 39 3.56 14.15 0.01
CA GLU A 39 4.01 12.76 -0.13
C GLU A 39 4.65 12.17 1.15
N ASP A 40 5.32 13.00 1.96
CA ASP A 40 6.07 12.61 3.14
C ASP A 40 5.39 12.96 4.47
N ARG A 41 4.17 13.51 4.46
CA ARG A 41 3.51 13.96 5.70
C ARG A 41 1.99 13.91 5.67
N TYR A 42 1.37 13.70 6.83
CA TYR A 42 -0.09 13.78 7.00
C TYR A 42 -0.53 14.65 8.17
N LEU A 43 -1.74 15.19 8.04
CA LEU A 43 -2.49 15.89 9.08
C LEU A 43 -3.65 15.00 9.54
N PRO A 44 -4.06 15.04 10.81
CA PRO A 44 -5.31 14.42 11.27
C PRO A 44 -6.55 15.01 10.56
N ASP A 45 -7.59 14.19 10.39
CA ASP A 45 -8.87 14.56 9.74
C ASP A 45 -8.72 15.22 8.34
N ALA A 46 -7.72 14.79 7.58
CA ALA A 46 -7.43 15.30 6.25
C ALA A 46 -7.63 14.23 5.17
N ASP A 47 -7.96 14.70 3.98
CA ASP A 47 -8.24 13.87 2.82
C ASP A 47 -7.05 13.86 1.86
N TYR A 48 -6.61 12.66 1.47
CA TYR A 48 -5.50 12.47 0.55
C TYR A 48 -5.96 11.74 -0.70
N THR A 49 -5.67 12.32 -1.86
CA THR A 49 -5.85 11.62 -3.14
C THR A 49 -4.66 10.68 -3.36
N ILE A 50 -4.99 9.41 -3.58
CA ILE A 50 -4.03 8.31 -3.77
C ILE A 50 -4.25 7.68 -5.14
N SER A 51 -3.19 7.46 -5.90
CA SER A 51 -3.23 6.67 -7.13
C SER A 51 -2.43 5.38 -6.99
N ILE A 52 -3.00 4.27 -7.43
CA ILE A 52 -2.32 2.99 -7.60
C ILE A 52 -1.95 2.85 -9.07
N VAL A 53 -0.66 2.80 -9.36
CA VAL A 53 -0.16 2.88 -10.73
C VAL A 53 0.61 1.62 -11.11
N ALA A 54 0.25 1.01 -12.25
CA ALA A 54 1.07 0.03 -12.96
C ALA A 54 2.01 0.74 -13.93
N ASN A 55 3.32 0.54 -13.77
CA ASN A 55 4.36 1.20 -14.56
C ASN A 55 4.31 0.78 -16.04
N GLN A 56 3.89 1.72 -16.90
CA GLN A 56 3.74 1.49 -18.34
C GLN A 56 5.03 1.70 -19.15
N THR A 57 6.12 2.16 -18.54
CA THR A 57 7.31 2.65 -19.27
C THR A 57 8.13 1.53 -19.92
N MET A 58 8.12 0.32 -19.35
CA MET A 58 8.99 -0.79 -19.81
C MET A 58 8.21 -2.00 -20.31
N SER A 59 6.93 -2.10 -19.98
CA SER A 59 6.01 -3.14 -20.43
C SER A 59 4.59 -2.62 -20.21
N LYS A 60 3.61 -3.05 -21.02
CA LYS A 60 2.19 -2.70 -20.82
C LYS A 60 1.65 -3.40 -19.57
N GLU A 61 2.07 -2.92 -18.41
CA GLU A 61 1.76 -3.53 -17.13
C GLU A 61 0.31 -3.31 -16.75
N TYR A 62 -0.22 -4.23 -15.96
CA TYR A 62 -1.57 -4.12 -15.43
C TYR A 62 -1.68 -4.99 -14.20
N TYR A 63 -2.74 -4.78 -13.44
CA TYR A 63 -3.13 -5.67 -12.36
C TYR A 63 -4.61 -6.02 -12.46
N LYS A 64 -5.00 -7.12 -11.81
CA LYS A 64 -6.39 -7.59 -11.74
C LYS A 64 -6.92 -7.55 -10.33
N GLY A 65 -6.06 -7.85 -9.35
CA GLY A 65 -6.37 -7.81 -7.93
C GLY A 65 -5.50 -6.83 -7.17
N ILE A 66 -6.07 -6.28 -6.10
CA ILE A 66 -5.39 -5.44 -5.13
C ILE A 66 -5.95 -5.69 -3.74
N LEU A 67 -5.09 -5.54 -2.73
CA LEU A 67 -5.42 -5.22 -1.34
C LEU A 67 -4.54 -4.03 -0.92
N LEU A 68 -5.14 -2.93 -0.49
CA LEU A 68 -4.45 -1.74 0.01
C LEU A 68 -4.96 -1.40 1.41
N GLN A 69 -4.05 -1.07 2.32
CA GLN A 69 -4.32 -0.59 3.68
C GLN A 69 -3.30 0.49 4.05
N VAL A 70 -3.63 1.35 5.02
CA VAL A 70 -2.64 2.20 5.70
C VAL A 70 -2.34 1.61 7.05
N ARG A 71 -1.08 1.59 7.46
CA ARG A 71 -0.65 0.99 8.72
C ARG A 71 0.39 1.85 9.42
N ARG A 72 0.44 1.74 10.74
CA ARG A 72 1.49 2.39 11.53
C ARG A 72 2.84 1.75 11.25
N VAL A 73 3.86 2.58 11.30
CA VAL A 73 5.25 2.20 11.22
C VAL A 73 5.92 2.46 12.57
N THR A 74 6.62 1.46 13.11
CA THR A 74 7.38 1.59 14.35
C THR A 74 8.84 1.21 14.17
N CYS A 75 9.73 1.91 14.87
CA CYS A 75 11.15 1.57 14.89
C CYS A 75 11.39 0.45 15.90
N ALA A 76 11.87 -0.70 15.42
CA ALA A 76 12.35 -1.80 16.25
C ALA A 76 13.88 -1.75 16.39
N GLY A 77 14.40 -0.61 16.84
CA GLY A 77 15.83 -0.32 16.94
C GLY A 77 16.31 0.72 15.93
N ILE A 78 17.63 0.81 15.73
CA ILE A 78 18.26 1.88 14.92
C ILE A 78 18.03 1.67 13.41
N THR A 79 17.87 0.42 12.96
CA THR A 79 17.87 0.08 11.53
C THR A 79 16.67 -0.75 11.08
N VAL A 80 15.76 -1.12 11.99
CA VAL A 80 14.63 -2.00 11.70
C VAL A 80 13.36 -1.20 11.82
N ILE A 81 12.59 -1.18 10.74
CA ILE A 81 11.26 -0.59 10.71
C ILE A 81 10.24 -1.73 10.63
N ARG A 82 9.26 -1.74 11.53
CA ARG A 82 8.15 -2.68 11.55
C ARG A 82 6.89 -2.00 11.05
N VAL A 83 6.15 -2.69 10.21
CA VAL A 83 4.80 -2.28 9.81
C VAL A 83 3.81 -3.03 10.68
N GLU A 84 3.00 -2.31 11.44
CA GLU A 84 2.01 -2.89 12.35
C GLU A 84 0.86 -3.56 11.61
N ASP A 85 -0.02 -4.24 12.35
CA ASP A 85 -1.10 -5.03 11.78
C ASP A 85 -2.42 -4.30 11.64
N GLU A 86 -2.62 -3.27 12.44
CA GLU A 86 -3.85 -2.51 12.49
C GLU A 86 -3.97 -1.57 11.29
N PRO A 87 -5.09 -1.63 10.53
CA PRO A 87 -5.34 -0.67 9.48
C PRO A 87 -5.83 0.67 10.06
N LEU A 88 -5.40 1.77 9.45
CA LEU A 88 -5.66 3.13 9.92
C LEU A 88 -6.35 3.98 8.86
N GLY A 89 -7.23 4.86 9.34
CA GLY A 89 -8.05 5.72 8.49
C GLY A 89 -9.12 4.94 7.74
N THR A 90 -9.76 5.63 6.80
CA THR A 90 -10.81 5.05 5.97
C THR A 90 -10.62 5.44 4.51
N PHE A 91 -11.22 4.68 3.61
CA PHE A 91 -11.11 4.93 2.18
C PHE A 91 -12.46 5.28 1.56
N ASP A 92 -12.41 6.10 0.53
CA ASP A 92 -13.47 6.31 -0.44
C ASP A 92 -12.93 6.06 -1.85
N VAL A 93 -13.61 5.21 -2.61
CA VAL A 93 -13.22 4.85 -3.99
C VAL A 93 -14.14 5.50 -5.02
N GLY A 94 -14.91 6.51 -4.60
CA GLY A 94 -15.93 7.16 -5.40
C GLY A 94 -17.13 6.25 -5.66
N SER A 95 -17.84 6.48 -6.77
CA SER A 95 -19.06 5.72 -7.07
C SER A 95 -18.81 4.21 -7.11
N SER A 96 -19.53 3.51 -6.22
CA SER A 96 -19.47 2.06 -6.06
C SER A 96 -20.07 1.27 -7.24
N THR A 97 -20.55 1.94 -8.29
CA THR A 97 -21.06 1.28 -9.51
C THR A 97 -20.07 1.34 -10.67
N THR A 98 -19.23 2.38 -10.74
CA THR A 98 -18.29 2.59 -11.87
C THR A 98 -16.84 2.34 -11.50
N SER A 99 -16.45 2.53 -10.24
CA SER A 99 -15.07 2.30 -9.80
C SER A 99 -14.66 0.84 -9.92
N PRO A 100 -13.50 0.48 -10.49
CA PRO A 100 -13.08 -0.92 -10.54
C PRO A 100 -12.53 -1.40 -9.18
N LEU A 101 -12.58 -0.53 -8.16
CA LEU A 101 -12.24 -0.79 -6.76
C LEU A 101 -13.50 -0.78 -5.86
N ILE A 102 -13.40 -1.41 -4.70
CA ILE A 102 -14.37 -1.34 -3.60
C ILE A 102 -13.63 -1.27 -2.28
N THR A 103 -14.29 -0.72 -1.26
CA THR A 103 -13.80 -0.80 0.11
C THR A 103 -14.27 -2.09 0.78
N LYS A 104 -13.51 -2.54 1.78
CA LYS A 104 -13.84 -3.66 2.65
C LYS A 104 -13.52 -3.32 4.09
N ASP A 105 -14.29 -3.92 4.98
CA ASP A 105 -14.04 -3.85 6.41
C ASP A 105 -13.01 -4.93 6.77
N CYS A 106 -11.96 -4.53 7.47
CA CYS A 106 -10.89 -5.40 7.92
C CYS A 106 -10.69 -5.19 9.42
N SER A 107 -10.54 -6.27 10.18
CA SER A 107 -10.32 -6.23 11.62
C SER A 107 -11.37 -5.41 12.40
N GLY A 108 -12.63 -5.44 11.94
CA GLY A 108 -13.74 -4.69 12.55
C GLY A 108 -13.75 -3.19 12.26
N ARG A 109 -12.84 -2.68 11.43
CA ARG A 109 -12.79 -1.27 11.03
C ARG A 109 -13.46 -1.06 9.68
N GLU A 110 -14.46 -0.17 9.64
CA GLU A 110 -15.20 0.14 8.41
C GLU A 110 -14.30 0.75 7.33
N ARG A 111 -14.47 0.31 6.08
CA ARG A 111 -13.78 0.86 4.90
C ARG A 111 -12.27 1.02 5.07
N SER A 112 -11.66 0.15 5.87
CA SER A 112 -10.25 0.22 6.27
C SER A 112 -9.30 -0.45 5.26
N ALA A 113 -9.85 -1.07 4.23
CA ALA A 113 -9.09 -1.64 3.13
C ALA A 113 -9.75 -1.34 1.78
N VAL A 114 -8.93 -1.26 0.73
CA VAL A 114 -9.37 -1.19 -0.65
C VAL A 114 -9.01 -2.48 -1.38
N VAL A 115 -9.96 -3.02 -2.12
CA VAL A 115 -9.78 -4.21 -2.94
C VAL A 115 -10.37 -4.02 -4.34
N HIS A 116 -10.01 -4.92 -5.25
CA HIS A 116 -10.60 -4.97 -6.58
C HIS A 116 -12.08 -5.39 -6.53
N ARG A 117 -12.93 -4.77 -7.36
CA ARG A 117 -14.33 -5.20 -7.56
C ARG A 117 -14.44 -6.43 -8.44
N SER A 118 -13.61 -6.48 -9.49
CA SER A 118 -13.65 -7.50 -10.54
C SER A 118 -12.24 -7.84 -11.01
N ARG A 119 -12.13 -8.94 -11.76
CA ARG A 119 -10.86 -9.38 -12.37
C ARG A 119 -10.49 -8.61 -13.65
N GLN A 120 -11.22 -7.55 -13.99
CA GLN A 120 -10.87 -6.68 -15.12
C GLN A 120 -9.49 -6.06 -14.92
N MET A 121 -8.77 -5.87 -16.02
CA MET A 121 -7.44 -5.28 -16.02
C MET A 121 -7.53 -3.81 -15.62
N LYS A 122 -6.61 -3.38 -14.77
CA LYS A 122 -6.48 -2.01 -14.25
C LYS A 122 -5.05 -1.54 -14.48
N ILE A 123 -4.90 -0.26 -14.78
CA ILE A 123 -3.59 0.37 -15.03
C ILE A 123 -3.33 1.47 -14.02
N ASN A 124 -4.30 2.35 -13.83
CA ASN A 124 -4.23 3.43 -12.85
C ASN A 124 -5.60 3.61 -12.23
N GLU A 125 -5.67 3.57 -10.91
CA GLU A 125 -6.89 3.81 -10.16
C GLU A 125 -6.63 4.85 -9.09
N THR A 126 -7.58 5.78 -8.94
CA THR A 126 -7.51 6.85 -7.96
C THR A 126 -8.60 6.68 -6.92
N LEU A 127 -8.26 6.98 -5.67
CA LEU A 127 -9.13 6.90 -4.51
C LEU A 127 -8.75 7.97 -3.49
N THR A 128 -9.62 8.20 -2.53
CA THR A 128 -9.39 9.09 -1.39
C THR A 128 -9.12 8.24 -0.15
N TRP A 129 -8.12 8.64 0.62
CA TRP A 129 -7.88 8.16 1.98
C TRP A 129 -8.16 9.28 2.96
N HIS A 130 -8.98 9.01 3.96
CA HIS A 130 -9.27 9.90 5.08
C HIS A 130 -8.37 9.50 6.24
N SER A 131 -7.49 10.40 6.66
CA SER A 131 -6.60 10.16 7.79
C SER A 131 -7.40 10.04 9.10
N PRO A 132 -6.88 9.32 10.12
CA PRO A 132 -7.49 9.30 11.44
C PRO A 132 -7.58 10.69 12.06
N GLY A 133 -8.57 10.92 12.93
CA GLY A 133 -8.72 12.21 13.63
C GLY A 133 -7.72 12.48 14.74
N GLU A 134 -6.84 11.53 15.04
CA GLU A 134 -5.75 11.68 15.99
C GLU A 134 -4.43 11.26 15.36
N ILE A 135 -3.33 11.89 15.77
CA ILE A 135 -1.98 11.52 15.34
C ILE A 135 -1.70 10.07 15.72
N GLN A 136 -1.31 9.28 14.73
CA GLN A 136 -0.97 7.87 14.88
C GLN A 136 0.55 7.60 14.81
N GLY A 137 1.37 8.65 14.72
CA GLY A 137 2.79 8.55 14.39
C GLY A 137 3.02 8.23 12.90
N PRO A 138 4.22 7.76 12.52
CA PRO A 138 4.56 7.48 11.12
C PRO A 138 3.65 6.40 10.48
N LEU A 139 3.19 6.67 9.27
CA LEU A 139 2.26 5.80 8.52
C LEU A 139 2.86 5.37 7.18
N VAL A 140 2.40 4.22 6.68
CA VAL A 140 2.72 3.75 5.33
C VAL A 140 1.50 3.10 4.69
N PHE A 141 1.32 3.32 3.40
CA PHE A 141 0.39 2.52 2.61
C PHE A 141 1.06 1.19 2.27
N ARG A 142 0.40 0.08 2.60
CA ARG A 142 0.82 -1.28 2.26
C ARG A 142 -0.13 -1.87 1.25
N MET A 143 0.43 -2.38 0.16
CA MET A 143 -0.30 -2.90 -0.98
C MET A 143 0.17 -4.30 -1.36
N THR A 144 -0.80 -5.15 -1.69
CA THR A 144 -0.60 -6.39 -2.43
C THR A 144 -1.25 -6.25 -3.80
N ILE A 145 -0.52 -6.59 -4.86
CA ILE A 145 -0.98 -6.55 -6.25
C ILE A 145 -0.99 -7.96 -6.83
N VAL A 146 -2.06 -8.31 -7.54
CA VAL A 146 -2.21 -9.59 -8.24
C VAL A 146 -2.41 -9.33 -9.72
N LYS A 147 -1.50 -9.83 -10.55
CA LYS A 147 -1.63 -9.84 -12.02
C LYS A 147 -2.24 -11.15 -12.50
N THR A 148 -1.77 -12.27 -11.97
CA THR A 148 -2.32 -13.62 -12.19
C THR A 148 -2.30 -14.43 -10.88
N ALA A 149 -2.87 -15.64 -10.88
CA ALA A 149 -2.87 -16.49 -9.68
C ALA A 149 -1.46 -16.85 -9.18
N THR A 150 -0.46 -16.82 -10.06
CA THR A 150 0.94 -17.14 -9.76
C THR A 150 1.87 -15.94 -9.91
N ASP A 151 1.35 -14.77 -10.34
CA ASP A 151 2.12 -13.54 -10.53
C ASP A 151 1.52 -12.40 -9.71
N TYR A 152 2.14 -12.14 -8.57
CA TYR A 152 1.67 -11.18 -7.58
C TYR A 152 2.85 -10.64 -6.74
N TRP A 153 2.64 -9.47 -6.13
CA TRP A 153 3.60 -8.75 -5.31
C TRP A 153 2.96 -8.37 -4.00
N THR A 154 3.53 -8.81 -2.89
CA THR A 154 3.16 -8.39 -1.53
C THR A 154 4.13 -7.31 -1.05
N GLU A 155 3.83 -6.69 0.10
CA GLU A 155 4.73 -5.72 0.73
C GLU A 155 5.15 -4.54 -0.16
N GLN A 156 4.28 -4.12 -1.09
CA GLN A 156 4.52 -2.90 -1.84
C GLN A 156 4.15 -1.71 -0.95
N HIS A 157 5.12 -0.87 -0.64
CA HIS A 157 4.94 0.24 0.29
C HIS A 157 5.01 1.57 -0.45
N SER A 158 4.24 2.55 0.02
CA SER A 158 4.49 3.96 -0.31
C SER A 158 5.77 4.46 0.40
N VAL A 159 6.12 5.71 0.13
CA VAL A 159 6.93 6.48 1.07
C VAL A 159 6.23 6.56 2.44
N ILE A 160 7.03 6.69 3.51
CA ILE A 160 6.52 6.85 4.87
C ILE A 160 6.00 8.29 5.01
N MET A 161 4.80 8.44 5.53
CA MET A 161 4.22 9.73 5.90
C MET A 161 4.45 9.99 7.38
N LEU A 162 5.07 11.12 7.70
CA LEU A 162 5.27 11.59 9.06
C LEU A 162 4.10 12.48 9.49
N ASP A 163 3.79 12.49 10.79
CA ASP A 163 2.86 13.48 11.32
C ASP A 163 3.43 14.91 11.20
N SER A 164 2.54 15.90 11.01
CA SER A 164 2.87 17.33 10.92
C SER A 164 1.99 18.18 11.82
#